data_AF-B0SPW2-F1
#
_entry.id   AF-B0SPW2-F1
#
_cell.length_a   1.000
_cell.length_b   1.000
_cell.length_c   1.000
_cell.angle_alpha   90.00
_cell.angle_beta   90.00
_cell.angle_gamma   90.00
#
_symmetry.space_group_name_H-M   'P 1'
#
loop_
_entity.id
_entity.type
_entity.pdbx_description
1 polymer ?
#
loop_
_entity_poly.entity_id
_entity_poly.type
_entity_poly.pdbx_seq_one_letter_code
_entity_poly.pdbx_strand_id
1 'polypeptide(L)'
;MSSRKPDFGRYQHLESFIHLSKDAIWCYELDVPMPISLSKEEQMEYIWNHSVVKECNLAMVKLYGFHSLEQVYGKYLKEIVNMESVYLLRKFIENSYLLEDFEYKQLNTLVPKVFLLNSHGQVVDGHLVRIWGQQIEISSIRESESKLSELLQFSQIVTEVSKMFVHTKAEFVSDAIQFALEELGKYSKADRVFVAEISSDKQFLSTSHEWLNGDVPSLFEVGTKLPISKMNPERLGVLAGDGVIFIPDTTALREESWHLQLFKTAEVRSILVIGLRDEGNLIGILGVTTYQSLGEWNDETKQMLGLVARFVSQGLVRAKNEIKLMKKEKILQRFYSDIKEDMALAKMTQEAWVAKDFGAIPNLKIESRFLPYDDIGGDLILYEKPNPNCIDIFFGDISGHGISSALVSGIAAVSFKKHSLLESSPSAILEAMHLDLKTIIFKHHISACVMRIYPLERRIEFSFAGHPPVVFWNENDRVMKFVKDEMYPILLLDVWKGKNISKTFSKGDRLLLYSDGIYELEEEAGGYIGLDVFLQELSEMISVSDDTDSLIKKMIANCLVEKDRIIHDDIAVLFLEF
;
A
#
# COMPACT_ATOMS: atom_id res chain seq x y z
N MET A 1 -70.93 -8.74 -57.89
CA MET A 1 -70.49 -7.97 -56.70
C MET A 1 -70.62 -8.87 -55.49
N SER A 2 -69.51 -9.08 -54.79
CA SER A 2 -69.29 -10.10 -53.76
C SER A 2 -70.07 -9.83 -52.48
N SER A 3 -71.06 -10.67 -52.16
CA SER A 3 -71.58 -10.84 -50.81
C SER A 3 -70.53 -11.60 -49.97
N ARG A 4 -69.68 -10.88 -49.24
CA ARG A 4 -68.83 -11.51 -48.21
C ARG A 4 -69.76 -12.07 -47.13
N LYS A 5 -69.87 -13.40 -47.05
CA LYS A 5 -70.41 -14.09 -45.89
C LYS A 5 -69.61 -13.67 -44.65
N PRO A 6 -70.24 -13.46 -43.48
CA PRO A 6 -69.51 -13.23 -42.24
C PRO A 6 -68.60 -14.43 -41.98
N ASP A 7 -67.31 -14.14 -41.79
CA ASP A 7 -66.28 -15.13 -41.49
C ASP A 7 -66.41 -15.53 -40.01
N PHE A 8 -67.28 -16.50 -39.73
CA PHE A 8 -67.57 -17.01 -38.39
C PHE A 8 -66.31 -17.50 -37.64
N GLY A 9 -65.27 -17.93 -38.36
CA GLY A 9 -63.99 -18.34 -37.76
C GLY A 9 -63.19 -17.18 -37.16
N ARG A 10 -63.28 -15.98 -37.76
CA ARG A 10 -62.66 -14.76 -37.23
C ARG A 10 -63.34 -14.26 -35.94
N TYR A 11 -64.67 -14.40 -35.86
CA TYR A 11 -65.44 -14.01 -34.67
C TYR A 11 -65.17 -14.93 -33.48
N GLN A 12 -65.14 -16.26 -33.68
CA GLN A 12 -64.81 -17.20 -32.59
C GLN A 12 -63.38 -17.02 -32.05
N HIS A 13 -62.42 -16.68 -32.90
CA HIS A 13 -61.06 -16.38 -32.48
C HIS A 13 -60.97 -15.06 -31.70
N LEU A 14 -61.74 -14.04 -32.09
CA LEU A 14 -61.77 -12.74 -31.39
C LEU A 14 -62.43 -12.86 -30.01
N GLU A 15 -63.57 -13.56 -29.90
CA GLU A 15 -64.22 -13.85 -28.61
C GLU A 15 -63.30 -14.68 -27.70
N SER A 16 -62.65 -15.72 -28.24
CA SER A 16 -61.68 -16.53 -27.48
C SER A 16 -60.51 -15.68 -26.97
N PHE A 17 -60.01 -14.73 -27.76
CA PHE A 17 -58.93 -13.83 -27.35
C PHE A 17 -59.35 -12.90 -26.21
N ILE A 18 -60.55 -12.30 -26.30
CA ILE A 18 -61.10 -11.42 -25.26
C ILE A 18 -61.27 -12.18 -23.93
N HIS A 19 -61.81 -13.40 -23.98
CA HIS A 19 -62.07 -14.21 -22.79
C HIS A 19 -60.81 -14.82 -22.15
N LEU A 20 -59.75 -15.07 -22.93
CA LEU A 20 -58.48 -15.62 -22.43
C LEU A 20 -57.49 -14.54 -21.96
N SER A 21 -57.71 -13.27 -22.29
CA SER A 21 -56.86 -12.17 -21.83
C SER A 21 -56.94 -12.01 -20.30
N LYS A 22 -55.79 -11.72 -19.70
CA LYS A 22 -55.68 -11.35 -18.28
C LYS A 22 -56.00 -9.89 -18.03
N ASP A 23 -56.00 -9.08 -19.08
CA ASP A 23 -56.31 -7.66 -19.02
C ASP A 23 -57.81 -7.48 -19.03
N ALA A 24 -58.32 -6.46 -18.33
CA ALA A 24 -59.72 -6.13 -18.44
C ALA A 24 -59.98 -5.63 -19.86
N ILE A 25 -60.91 -6.26 -20.59
CA ILE A 25 -61.31 -5.83 -21.94
C ILE A 25 -62.82 -5.68 -21.95
N TRP A 26 -63.31 -4.60 -22.55
CA TRP A 26 -64.73 -4.32 -22.69
C TRP A 26 -65.04 -3.56 -23.98
N CYS A 27 -66.31 -3.68 -24.38
CA CYS A 27 -66.92 -2.93 -25.46
C CYS A 27 -68.23 -2.33 -24.94
N TYR A 28 -68.33 -1.01 -25.00
CA TYR A 28 -69.58 -0.29 -24.84
C TYR A 28 -70.18 0.00 -26.21
N GLU A 29 -71.42 -0.39 -26.43
CA GLU A 29 -72.19 -0.04 -27.62
C GLU A 29 -73.22 1.02 -27.22
N LEU A 30 -73.29 2.12 -27.97
CA LEU A 30 -74.29 3.15 -27.71
C LEU A 30 -75.63 2.68 -28.28
N ASP A 31 -76.64 2.61 -27.43
CA ASP A 31 -78.01 2.21 -27.83
C ASP A 31 -78.63 3.20 -28.83
N VAL A 32 -78.22 4.46 -28.73
CA VAL A 32 -78.49 5.53 -29.70
C VAL A 32 -77.15 6.13 -30.15
N PRO A 33 -76.79 6.11 -31.45
CA PRO A 33 -75.55 6.72 -31.94
C PRO A 33 -75.43 8.20 -31.54
N MET A 34 -74.30 8.60 -30.96
CA MET A 34 -74.09 9.96 -30.45
C MET A 34 -73.50 10.88 -31.54
N PRO A 35 -74.13 12.00 -31.92
CA PRO A 35 -73.53 12.97 -32.82
C PRO A 35 -72.27 13.59 -32.21
N ILE A 36 -71.13 13.55 -32.91
CA ILE A 36 -69.86 14.10 -32.42
C ILE A 36 -69.82 15.65 -32.45
N SER A 37 -70.84 16.29 -33.01
CA SER A 37 -70.99 17.75 -33.08
C SER A 37 -71.53 18.38 -31.80
N LEU A 38 -71.98 17.58 -30.84
CA LEU A 38 -72.45 18.05 -29.53
C LEU A 38 -71.32 18.73 -28.74
N SER A 39 -71.65 19.56 -27.74
CA SER A 39 -70.63 20.07 -26.82
C SER A 39 -69.98 18.95 -26.01
N LYS A 40 -68.78 19.16 -25.47
CA LYS A 40 -68.05 18.11 -24.74
C LYS A 40 -68.82 17.62 -23.51
N GLU A 41 -69.48 18.52 -22.81
CA GLU A 41 -70.32 18.21 -21.65
C GLU A 41 -71.54 17.36 -22.05
N GLU A 42 -72.22 17.72 -23.14
CA GLU A 42 -73.33 16.93 -23.69
C GLU A 42 -72.86 15.56 -24.15
N GLN A 43 -71.69 15.46 -24.81
CA GLN A 43 -71.11 14.17 -25.20
C GLN A 43 -70.80 13.28 -23.99
N MET A 44 -70.27 13.85 -22.91
CA MET A 44 -70.01 13.10 -21.67
C MET A 44 -71.29 12.53 -21.08
N GLU A 45 -72.34 13.36 -20.95
CA GLU A 45 -73.65 12.91 -20.43
C GLU A 45 -74.29 11.88 -21.35
N TYR A 46 -74.12 12.04 -22.66
CA TYR A 46 -74.64 11.12 -23.66
C TYR A 46 -73.96 9.75 -23.54
N ILE A 47 -72.63 9.69 -23.53
CA ILE A 47 -71.88 8.43 -23.34
C ILE A 47 -72.26 7.80 -21.99
N TRP A 48 -72.41 8.59 -20.92
CA TRP A 48 -72.78 8.11 -19.60
C TRP A 48 -74.16 7.42 -19.56
N ASN A 49 -75.14 7.97 -20.29
CA ASN A 49 -76.52 7.49 -20.26
C ASN A 49 -76.87 6.45 -21.31
N HIS A 50 -76.17 6.43 -22.46
CA HIS A 50 -76.51 5.62 -23.64
C HIS A 50 -75.55 4.46 -23.90
N SER A 51 -74.42 4.39 -23.19
CA SER A 51 -73.45 3.31 -23.36
C SER A 51 -73.88 2.05 -22.62
N VAL A 52 -74.04 0.94 -23.34
CA VAL A 52 -74.40 -0.37 -22.78
C VAL A 52 -73.23 -1.33 -22.96
N VAL A 53 -72.95 -2.17 -21.95
CA VAL A 53 -71.90 -3.19 -22.07
C VAL A 53 -72.32 -4.27 -23.05
N LYS A 54 -71.67 -4.31 -24.20
CA LYS A 54 -71.93 -5.25 -25.28
C LYS A 54 -71.03 -6.47 -25.23
N GLU A 55 -69.78 -6.28 -24.81
CA GLU A 55 -68.81 -7.36 -24.59
C GLU A 55 -67.95 -6.99 -23.38
N CYS A 56 -67.60 -7.99 -22.56
CA CYS A 56 -66.61 -7.85 -21.51
C CYS A 56 -66.03 -9.22 -21.14
N ASN A 57 -64.84 -9.22 -20.54
CA ASN A 57 -64.22 -10.44 -20.04
C ASN A 57 -64.26 -10.52 -18.50
N LEU A 58 -63.91 -11.69 -17.97
CA LEU A 58 -63.91 -11.93 -16.52
C LEU A 58 -62.91 -11.03 -15.77
N ALA A 59 -61.84 -10.58 -16.44
CA ALA A 59 -60.88 -9.66 -15.84
C ALA A 59 -61.53 -8.28 -15.55
N MET A 60 -62.33 -7.75 -16.49
CA MET A 60 -63.11 -6.53 -16.29
C MET A 60 -64.15 -6.68 -15.15
N VAL A 61 -64.89 -7.79 -15.14
CA VAL A 61 -65.87 -8.10 -14.08
C VAL A 61 -65.22 -8.06 -12.69
N LYS A 62 -64.07 -8.72 -12.52
CA LYS A 62 -63.33 -8.74 -11.27
C LYS A 62 -62.80 -7.37 -10.88
N LEU A 63 -62.30 -6.61 -11.85
CA LEU A 63 -61.72 -5.29 -11.64
C LEU A 63 -62.74 -4.29 -11.08
N TYR A 64 -63.98 -4.32 -11.58
CA TYR A 64 -65.08 -3.50 -11.08
C TYR A 64 -65.82 -4.11 -9.86
N GLY A 65 -65.32 -5.21 -9.30
CA GLY A 65 -65.84 -5.81 -8.06
C GLY A 65 -67.09 -6.69 -8.22
N PHE A 66 -67.43 -7.10 -9.45
CA PHE A 66 -68.53 -8.02 -9.74
C PHE A 66 -68.07 -9.49 -9.71
N HIS A 67 -69.03 -10.43 -9.65
CA HIS A 67 -68.74 -11.86 -9.50
C HIS A 67 -69.00 -12.70 -10.76
N SER A 68 -69.79 -12.21 -11.72
CA SER A 68 -70.08 -12.92 -12.98
C SER A 68 -70.33 -11.96 -14.14
N LEU A 69 -70.13 -12.44 -15.37
CA LEU A 69 -70.42 -11.67 -16.60
C LEU A 69 -71.90 -11.26 -16.69
N GLU A 70 -72.81 -12.12 -16.24
CA GLU A 70 -74.26 -11.88 -16.22
C GLU A 70 -74.65 -10.65 -15.39
N GLN A 71 -73.85 -10.27 -14.40
CA GLN A 71 -74.10 -9.09 -13.57
C GLN A 71 -73.75 -7.77 -14.27
N VAL A 72 -73.02 -7.81 -15.39
CA VAL A 72 -72.47 -6.62 -16.07
C VAL A 72 -72.98 -6.52 -17.51
N TYR A 73 -73.18 -7.65 -18.18
CA TYR A 73 -73.64 -7.69 -19.57
C TYR A 73 -75.00 -7.01 -19.75
N GLY A 74 -75.11 -6.10 -20.72
CA GLY A 74 -76.35 -5.38 -21.01
C GLY A 74 -76.73 -4.27 -20.02
N LYS A 75 -75.93 -4.01 -18.98
CA LYS A 75 -76.11 -2.84 -18.11
C LYS A 75 -75.56 -1.57 -18.76
N TYR A 76 -76.11 -0.43 -18.36
CA TYR A 76 -75.58 0.87 -18.75
C TYR A 76 -74.29 1.18 -18.00
N LEU A 77 -73.40 1.95 -18.64
CA LEU A 77 -72.11 2.38 -18.10
C LEU A 77 -72.26 2.98 -16.69
N LYS A 78 -73.24 3.87 -16.50
CA LYS A 78 -73.56 4.51 -15.23
C LYS A 78 -73.93 3.57 -14.07
N GLU A 79 -74.29 2.32 -14.37
CA GLU A 79 -74.65 1.31 -13.38
C GLU A 79 -73.44 0.46 -12.92
N ILE A 80 -72.30 0.60 -13.60
CA ILE A 80 -71.11 -0.26 -13.42
C ILE A 80 -69.93 0.56 -12.91
N VAL A 81 -69.82 1.83 -13.31
CA VAL A 81 -68.64 2.65 -13.04
C VAL A 81 -68.95 3.84 -12.12
N ASN A 82 -68.02 4.18 -11.24
CA ASN A 82 -68.18 5.24 -10.23
C ASN A 82 -67.81 6.64 -10.78
N MET A 83 -68.05 7.69 -9.99
CA MET A 83 -67.79 9.10 -10.34
C MET A 83 -66.35 9.41 -10.82
N GLU A 84 -65.32 8.63 -10.43
CA GLU A 84 -63.95 8.77 -10.96
C GLU A 84 -63.86 8.58 -12.49
N SER A 85 -64.82 7.85 -13.08
CA SER A 85 -64.89 7.56 -14.52
C SER A 85 -65.24 8.80 -15.35
N VAL A 86 -65.76 9.86 -14.72
CA VAL A 86 -66.07 11.14 -15.37
C VAL A 86 -64.78 11.81 -15.87
N TYR A 87 -63.67 11.70 -15.13
CA TYR A 87 -62.37 12.22 -15.56
C TYR A 87 -61.84 11.50 -16.81
N LEU A 88 -61.90 10.16 -16.82
CA LEU A 88 -61.44 9.35 -17.94
C LEU A 88 -62.28 9.57 -19.20
N LEU A 89 -63.61 9.67 -19.05
CA LEU A 89 -64.52 10.00 -20.16
C LEU A 89 -64.24 11.38 -20.75
N ARG A 90 -63.98 12.39 -19.90
CA ARG A 90 -63.57 13.72 -20.38
C ARG A 90 -62.29 13.63 -21.19
N LYS A 91 -61.27 12.93 -20.68
CA LYS A 91 -59.98 12.74 -21.37
C LYS A 91 -60.15 12.01 -22.70
N PHE A 92 -61.02 11.01 -22.74
CA PHE A 92 -61.34 10.28 -23.97
C PHE A 92 -61.96 11.19 -25.04
N ILE A 93 -62.94 12.02 -24.67
CA ILE A 93 -63.56 12.99 -25.60
C ILE A 93 -62.56 14.08 -26.04
N GLU A 94 -61.76 14.61 -25.11
CA GLU A 94 -60.74 15.62 -25.41
C GLU A 94 -59.70 15.12 -26.42
N ASN A 95 -59.38 13.83 -26.39
CA ASN A 95 -58.44 13.19 -27.30
C ASN A 95 -59.15 12.55 -28.52
N SER A 96 -60.29 13.11 -28.94
CA SER A 96 -61.02 12.68 -30.14
C SER A 96 -61.38 11.19 -30.14
N TYR A 97 -61.82 10.69 -28.98
CA TYR A 97 -62.24 9.30 -28.76
C TYR A 97 -61.10 8.28 -28.93
N LEU A 98 -59.86 8.69 -28.66
CA LEU A 98 -58.71 7.81 -28.61
C LEU A 98 -57.88 8.08 -27.35
N LEU A 99 -57.62 7.05 -26.58
CA LEU A 99 -56.63 7.03 -25.50
C LEU A 99 -55.70 5.85 -25.78
N GLU A 100 -54.42 6.15 -25.95
CA GLU A 100 -53.36 5.16 -26.09
C GLU A 100 -52.41 5.32 -24.91
N ASP A 101 -52.12 4.21 -24.23
CA ASP A 101 -51.23 4.11 -23.08
C ASP A 101 -51.52 5.17 -21.99
N PHE A 102 -52.80 5.46 -21.75
CA PHE A 102 -53.19 6.51 -20.82
C PHE A 102 -53.10 6.02 -19.37
N GLU A 103 -52.11 6.50 -18.63
CA GLU A 103 -51.90 6.14 -17.23
C GLU A 103 -52.76 6.96 -16.27
N TYR A 104 -53.34 6.30 -15.28
CA TYR A 104 -54.02 6.96 -14.18
C TYR A 104 -53.89 6.20 -12.86
N LYS A 105 -53.98 6.93 -11.75
CA LYS A 105 -53.93 6.39 -10.39
C LYS A 105 -55.34 6.34 -9.81
N GLN A 106 -55.73 5.18 -9.30
CA GLN A 106 -56.95 5.05 -8.52
C GLN A 106 -56.63 5.30 -7.04
N LEU A 107 -57.22 6.34 -6.46
CA LEU A 107 -56.90 6.83 -5.11
C LEU A 107 -57.86 6.32 -4.02
N ASN A 108 -58.98 5.70 -4.41
CA ASN A 108 -60.04 5.24 -3.50
C ASN A 108 -59.77 3.87 -2.84
N THR A 109 -58.57 3.30 -2.99
CA THR A 109 -58.17 2.02 -2.39
C THR A 109 -57.13 2.25 -1.29
N LEU A 110 -57.12 1.38 -0.26
CA LEU A 110 -56.12 1.39 0.84
C LEU A 110 -54.66 1.44 0.34
N VAL A 111 -54.41 0.85 -0.83
CA VAL A 111 -53.16 0.95 -1.58
C VAL A 111 -53.48 1.55 -2.95
N PRO A 112 -52.90 2.70 -3.33
CA PRO A 112 -53.12 3.28 -4.64
C PRO A 112 -52.70 2.32 -5.75
N LYS A 113 -53.57 2.11 -6.74
CA LYS A 113 -53.27 1.28 -7.91
C LYS A 113 -53.02 2.13 -9.13
N VAL A 114 -52.09 1.69 -9.98
CA VAL A 114 -51.77 2.36 -11.25
C VAL A 114 -52.31 1.52 -12.39
N PHE A 115 -53.06 2.15 -13.29
CA PHE A 115 -53.67 1.50 -14.44
C PHE A 115 -53.25 2.18 -15.73
N LEU A 116 -53.06 1.36 -16.76
CA LEU A 116 -52.91 1.77 -18.15
C LEU A 116 -54.24 1.55 -18.88
N LEU A 117 -54.76 2.59 -19.54
CA LEU A 117 -56.02 2.55 -20.28
C LEU A 117 -55.75 2.77 -21.77
N ASN A 118 -56.14 1.78 -22.58
CA ASN A 118 -56.28 1.91 -24.02
C ASN A 118 -57.77 1.95 -24.36
N SER A 119 -58.23 3.00 -25.03
CA SER A 119 -59.65 3.17 -25.38
C SER A 119 -59.82 3.79 -26.75
N HIS A 120 -60.66 3.21 -27.60
CA HIS A 120 -60.91 3.68 -28.96
C HIS A 120 -62.40 3.72 -29.29
N GLY A 121 -62.87 4.86 -29.77
CA GLY A 121 -64.23 5.10 -30.21
C GLY A 121 -64.38 4.87 -31.71
N GLN A 122 -65.33 4.02 -32.09
CA GLN A 122 -65.72 3.84 -33.48
C GLN A 122 -66.75 4.92 -33.86
N VAL A 123 -66.36 5.80 -34.78
CA VAL A 123 -67.23 6.84 -35.34
C VAL A 123 -67.66 6.44 -36.76
N VAL A 124 -68.96 6.45 -37.03
CA VAL A 124 -69.56 6.16 -38.34
C VAL A 124 -70.48 7.32 -38.70
N ASP A 125 -70.31 7.91 -39.89
CA ASP A 125 -71.13 9.02 -40.39
C ASP A 125 -71.32 10.18 -39.40
N GLY A 126 -70.23 10.57 -38.71
CA GLY A 126 -70.25 11.65 -37.71
C GLY A 126 -70.90 11.29 -36.38
N HIS A 127 -71.17 10.00 -36.13
CA HIS A 127 -71.75 9.52 -34.88
C HIS A 127 -70.85 8.48 -34.21
N LEU A 128 -70.58 8.64 -32.91
CA LEU A 128 -69.92 7.62 -32.11
C LEU A 128 -70.91 6.48 -31.83
N VAL A 129 -70.54 5.26 -32.21
CA VAL A 129 -71.41 4.08 -32.11
C VAL A 129 -70.92 3.05 -31.11
N ARG A 130 -69.60 2.97 -30.89
CA ARG A 130 -68.99 1.93 -30.06
C ARG A 130 -67.71 2.44 -29.42
N ILE A 131 -67.41 1.98 -28.22
CA ILE A 131 -66.19 2.29 -27.49
C ILE A 131 -65.56 0.98 -27.05
N TRP A 132 -64.37 0.69 -27.53
CA TRP A 132 -63.56 -0.42 -27.06
C TRP A 132 -62.57 0.07 -26.02
N GLY A 133 -62.38 -0.70 -24.96
CA GLY A 133 -61.42 -0.39 -23.92
C GLY A 133 -60.67 -1.61 -23.39
N GLN A 134 -59.43 -1.37 -22.96
CA GLN A 134 -58.59 -2.31 -22.25
C GLN A 134 -57.94 -1.61 -21.04
N GLN A 135 -57.98 -2.25 -19.87
CA GLN A 135 -57.34 -1.80 -18.64
C GLN A 135 -56.32 -2.83 -18.19
N ILE A 136 -55.11 -2.35 -17.92
CA ILE A 136 -54.02 -3.18 -17.38
C ILE A 136 -53.60 -2.58 -16.05
N GLU A 137 -53.59 -3.39 -14.98
CA GLU A 137 -52.98 -2.98 -13.72
C GLU A 137 -51.46 -3.06 -13.85
N ILE A 138 -50.78 -1.91 -13.78
CA ILE A 138 -49.33 -1.79 -13.93
C ILE A 138 -48.62 -1.42 -12.62
N SER A 139 -49.33 -1.51 -11.48
CA SER A 139 -48.80 -1.17 -10.14
C SER A 139 -47.47 -1.89 -9.84
N SER A 140 -47.40 -3.20 -10.07
CA SER A 140 -46.20 -4.01 -9.80
C SER A 140 -45.03 -3.67 -10.74
N ILE A 141 -45.33 -3.24 -11.96
CA ILE A 141 -44.32 -2.82 -12.94
C ILE A 141 -43.69 -1.50 -12.47
N ARG A 142 -44.51 -0.50 -12.13
CA ARG A 142 -44.04 0.80 -11.64
C ARG A 142 -43.26 0.67 -10.32
N GLU A 143 -43.68 -0.22 -9.43
CA GLU A 143 -42.92 -0.52 -8.21
C GLU A 143 -41.56 -1.16 -8.52
N SER A 144 -41.52 -2.13 -9.46
CA SER A 144 -40.28 -2.79 -9.87
C SER A 144 -39.32 -1.83 -10.59
N GLU A 145 -39.83 -0.93 -11.43
CA GLU A 145 -39.05 0.11 -12.09
C GLU A 145 -38.48 1.12 -11.11
N SER A 146 -39.27 1.55 -10.11
CA SER A 146 -38.79 2.44 -9.04
C SER A 146 -37.63 1.79 -8.27
N LYS A 147 -37.82 0.54 -7.83
CA LYS A 147 -36.78 -0.24 -7.13
C LYS A 147 -35.53 -0.44 -8.00
N LEU A 148 -35.71 -0.73 -9.30
CA LEU A 148 -34.60 -0.89 -10.23
C LEU A 148 -33.84 0.42 -10.42
N SER A 149 -34.54 1.56 -10.53
CA SER A 149 -33.94 2.89 -10.64
C SER A 149 -33.12 3.23 -9.39
N GLU A 150 -33.65 2.93 -8.21
CA GLU A 150 -32.93 3.12 -6.93
C GLU A 150 -31.67 2.26 -6.86
N LEU A 151 -31.77 0.97 -7.23
CA LEU A 151 -30.62 0.06 -7.28
C LEU A 151 -29.56 0.49 -8.30
N LEU A 152 -29.98 1.01 -9.46
CA LEU A 152 -29.06 1.55 -10.48
C LEU A 152 -28.32 2.79 -9.95
N GLN A 153 -29.04 3.71 -9.31
CA GLN A 153 -28.42 4.89 -8.69
C GLN A 153 -27.43 4.49 -7.59
N PHE A 154 -27.81 3.54 -6.73
CA PHE A 154 -26.92 2.97 -5.72
C PHE A 154 -25.65 2.39 -6.35
N SER A 155 -25.79 1.54 -7.37
CA SER A 155 -24.66 0.89 -8.04
C SER A 155 -23.73 1.89 -8.74
N GLN A 156 -24.29 2.96 -9.32
CA GLN A 156 -23.51 4.01 -9.99
C GLN A 156 -22.64 4.77 -9.00
N ILE A 157 -23.22 5.23 -7.88
CA ILE A 157 -22.47 5.99 -6.85
C ILE A 157 -21.34 5.14 -6.27
N VAL A 158 -21.63 3.87 -5.92
CA VAL A 158 -20.60 2.97 -5.39
C VAL A 158 -19.46 2.81 -6.40
N THR A 159 -19.78 2.69 -7.69
CA THR A 159 -18.78 2.53 -8.76
C THR A 159 -17.91 3.78 -8.91
N GLU A 160 -18.51 4.97 -8.97
CA GLU A 160 -17.78 6.22 -9.16
C GLU A 160 -16.94 6.57 -7.93
N VAL A 161 -17.49 6.44 -6.72
CA VAL A 161 -16.72 6.60 -5.49
C VAL A 161 -15.57 5.59 -5.45
N SER A 162 -15.82 4.31 -5.75
CA SER A 162 -14.76 3.29 -5.75
C SER A 162 -13.61 3.65 -6.71
N LYS A 163 -13.91 4.07 -7.95
CA LYS A 163 -12.90 4.49 -8.93
C LYS A 163 -12.02 5.63 -8.40
N MET A 164 -12.62 6.59 -7.69
CA MET A 164 -11.92 7.71 -7.06
C MET A 164 -11.01 7.31 -5.91
N PHE A 165 -11.09 6.08 -5.38
CA PHE A 165 -10.20 5.61 -4.31
C PHE A 165 -9.15 4.60 -4.79
N VAL A 166 -9.40 3.81 -5.84
CA VAL A 166 -8.46 2.73 -6.24
C VAL A 166 -7.06 3.24 -6.62
N HIS A 167 -6.94 4.34 -7.37
CA HIS A 167 -5.65 4.81 -7.91
C HIS A 167 -5.19 6.19 -7.40
N THR A 168 -5.82 6.69 -6.35
CA THR A 168 -5.61 8.07 -5.90
C THR A 168 -4.37 8.21 -5.04
N LYS A 169 -3.39 8.98 -5.50
CA LYS A 169 -2.19 9.32 -4.73
C LYS A 169 -2.56 10.03 -3.42
N ALA A 170 -1.72 9.93 -2.39
CA ALA A 170 -1.95 10.59 -1.09
C ALA A 170 -2.37 12.07 -1.20
N GLU A 171 -1.78 12.81 -2.14
CA GLU A 171 -2.05 14.25 -2.35
C GLU A 171 -3.48 14.55 -2.83
N PHE A 172 -4.16 13.60 -3.47
CA PHE A 172 -5.52 13.76 -4.02
C PHE A 172 -6.61 13.04 -3.20
N VAL A 173 -6.24 12.40 -2.08
CA VAL A 173 -7.21 11.67 -1.25
C VAL A 173 -8.26 12.60 -0.66
N SER A 174 -7.91 13.85 -0.33
CA SER A 174 -8.86 14.82 0.19
C SER A 174 -9.96 15.16 -0.83
N ASP A 175 -9.59 15.32 -2.11
CA ASP A 175 -10.55 15.57 -3.20
C ASP A 175 -11.49 14.38 -3.42
N ALA A 176 -10.94 13.16 -3.35
CA ALA A 176 -11.74 11.93 -3.45
C ALA A 176 -12.74 11.78 -2.29
N ILE A 177 -12.33 12.15 -1.06
CA ILE A 177 -13.23 12.19 0.09
C ILE A 177 -14.33 13.23 -0.16
N GLN A 178 -13.97 14.45 -0.58
CA GLN A 178 -14.95 15.51 -0.84
C GLN A 178 -16.01 15.09 -1.86
N PHE A 179 -15.58 14.47 -2.97
CA PHE A 179 -16.49 13.90 -3.97
C PHE A 179 -17.44 12.85 -3.37
N ALA A 180 -16.91 11.94 -2.54
CA ALA A 180 -17.72 10.91 -1.91
C ALA A 180 -18.74 11.48 -0.90
N LEU A 181 -18.40 12.55 -0.19
CA LEU A 181 -19.33 13.24 0.71
C LEU A 181 -20.47 13.91 -0.07
N GLU A 182 -20.16 14.53 -1.21
CA GLU A 182 -21.15 15.15 -2.08
C GLU A 182 -22.15 14.13 -2.64
N GLU A 183 -21.67 13.02 -3.21
CA GLU A 183 -22.53 11.99 -3.78
C GLU A 183 -23.40 11.31 -2.72
N LEU A 184 -22.83 11.07 -1.53
CA LEU A 184 -23.57 10.54 -0.39
C LEU A 184 -24.63 11.54 0.11
N GLY A 185 -24.31 12.83 0.12
CA GLY A 185 -25.24 13.89 0.51
C GLY A 185 -26.45 13.98 -0.41
N LYS A 186 -26.21 13.98 -1.73
CA LYS A 186 -27.27 13.94 -2.75
C LYS A 186 -28.14 12.68 -2.64
N TYR A 187 -27.52 11.51 -2.47
CA TYR A 187 -28.23 10.23 -2.35
C TYR A 187 -29.11 10.17 -1.09
N SER A 188 -28.54 10.54 0.06
CA SER A 188 -29.22 10.47 1.34
C SER A 188 -30.17 11.65 1.60
N LYS A 189 -30.23 12.62 0.68
CA LYS A 189 -30.94 13.90 0.84
C LYS A 189 -30.58 14.59 2.17
N ALA A 190 -29.31 14.49 2.56
CA ALA A 190 -28.80 15.09 3.78
C ALA A 190 -28.41 16.55 3.53
N ASP A 191 -28.47 17.36 4.58
CA ASP A 191 -28.07 18.76 4.52
C ASP A 191 -26.58 18.96 4.82
N ARG A 192 -25.95 17.98 5.48
CA ARG A 192 -24.51 17.94 5.70
C ARG A 192 -24.01 16.50 5.74
N VAL A 193 -22.83 16.29 5.18
CA VAL A 193 -22.05 15.04 5.30
C VAL A 193 -20.65 15.39 5.77
N PHE A 194 -20.09 14.63 6.72
CA PHE A 194 -18.80 14.98 7.30
C PHE A 194 -17.96 13.75 7.65
N VAL A 195 -16.64 13.92 7.60
CA VAL A 195 -15.65 12.98 8.12
C VAL A 195 -14.95 13.63 9.30
N ALA A 196 -14.85 12.90 10.40
CA ALA A 196 -14.02 13.28 11.53
C ALA A 196 -13.02 12.18 11.88
N GLU A 197 -11.77 12.54 12.12
CA GLU A 197 -10.66 11.64 12.36
C GLU A 197 -10.23 11.65 13.82
N ILE A 198 -9.83 10.50 14.34
CA ILE A 198 -9.25 10.38 15.66
C ILE A 198 -7.80 10.84 15.61
N SER A 199 -7.43 11.72 16.55
CA SER A 199 -6.07 12.22 16.71
C SER A 199 -5.09 11.09 17.04
N SER A 200 -3.81 11.27 16.73
CA SER A 200 -2.78 10.23 16.96
C SER A 200 -2.61 9.82 18.42
N ASP A 201 -2.90 10.73 19.36
CA ASP A 201 -2.90 10.49 20.80
C ASP A 201 -4.22 9.87 21.32
N LYS A 202 -5.19 9.64 20.42
CA LYS A 202 -6.53 9.10 20.69
C LYS A 202 -7.36 9.93 21.68
N GLN A 203 -7.04 11.21 21.85
CA GLN A 203 -7.75 12.08 22.78
C GLN A 203 -8.92 12.84 22.14
N PHE A 204 -8.83 13.14 20.85
CA PHE A 204 -9.78 14.00 20.16
C PHE A 204 -10.29 13.35 18.88
N LEU A 205 -11.54 13.64 18.57
CA LEU A 205 -12.16 13.40 17.28
C LEU A 205 -12.31 14.75 16.57
N SER A 206 -11.81 14.84 15.35
CA SER A 206 -11.75 16.10 14.62
C SER A 206 -12.24 16.06 13.20
N THR A 207 -13.20 16.93 12.89
CA THR A 207 -13.70 17.12 11.53
C THR A 207 -12.55 17.48 10.61
N SER A 208 -12.34 16.65 9.58
CA SER A 208 -11.32 16.87 8.56
C SER A 208 -11.93 17.21 7.21
N HIS A 209 -13.15 16.74 6.93
CA HIS A 209 -13.85 17.02 5.67
C HIS A 209 -15.34 17.24 5.93
N GLU A 210 -15.95 18.11 5.13
CA GLU A 210 -17.37 18.46 5.23
C GLU A 210 -17.93 18.83 3.85
N TRP A 211 -19.14 18.36 3.59
CA TRP A 211 -19.99 18.80 2.50
C TRP A 211 -21.30 19.34 3.06
N LEU A 212 -21.78 20.44 2.49
CA LEU A 212 -22.97 21.18 2.93
C LEU A 212 -23.93 21.38 1.75
N ASN A 213 -25.22 21.21 2.01
CA ASN A 213 -26.29 21.53 1.06
C ASN A 213 -26.99 22.82 1.50
N GLY A 214 -26.73 23.92 0.79
CA GLY A 214 -27.27 25.24 1.13
C GLY A 214 -26.61 25.87 2.36
N ASP A 215 -27.29 26.85 2.96
CA ASP A 215 -26.77 27.66 4.07
C ASP A 215 -26.98 26.96 5.43
N VAL A 216 -26.18 25.94 5.71
CA VAL A 216 -26.14 25.22 7.00
C VAL A 216 -24.85 25.60 7.74
N PRO A 217 -24.85 25.83 9.07
CA PRO A 217 -23.64 26.18 9.81
C PRO A 217 -22.51 25.16 9.59
N SER A 218 -21.27 25.58 9.37
CA SER A 218 -20.17 24.63 9.17
C SER A 218 -19.68 24.05 10.51
N LEU A 219 -19.37 22.74 10.56
CA LEU A 219 -18.72 22.14 11.73
C LEU A 219 -17.34 22.75 12.01
N PHE A 220 -16.67 23.32 11.01
CA PHE A 220 -15.41 24.03 11.20
C PHE A 220 -15.56 25.33 12.01
N GLU A 221 -16.72 25.98 11.93
CA GLU A 221 -17.03 27.20 12.67
C GLU A 221 -17.50 26.91 14.11
N VAL A 222 -18.21 25.79 14.29
CA VAL A 222 -18.80 25.40 15.57
C VAL A 222 -17.80 24.72 16.51
N GLY A 223 -16.77 24.08 15.96
CA GLY A 223 -15.65 23.52 16.71
C GLY A 223 -15.36 22.08 16.33
N THR A 224 -14.09 21.84 15.95
CA THR A 224 -13.64 20.56 15.37
C THR A 224 -12.86 19.69 16.34
N LYS A 225 -12.73 20.01 17.63
CA LYS A 225 -11.95 19.17 18.57
C LYS A 225 -12.85 18.63 19.66
N LEU A 226 -13.36 17.43 19.41
CA LEU A 226 -14.28 16.75 20.30
C LEU A 226 -13.53 15.78 21.23
N PRO A 227 -13.52 15.98 22.55
CA PRO A 227 -12.83 15.07 23.47
C PRO A 227 -13.52 13.70 23.48
N ILE A 228 -12.81 12.65 23.07
CA ILE A 228 -13.34 11.28 23.00
C ILE A 228 -13.75 10.80 24.40
N SER A 229 -13.02 11.21 25.43
CA SER A 229 -13.32 10.88 26.84
C SER A 229 -14.69 11.35 27.32
N LYS A 230 -15.30 12.33 26.64
CA LYS A 230 -16.64 12.79 26.97
C LYS A 230 -17.72 11.98 26.24
N MET A 231 -17.39 11.28 25.15
CA MET A 231 -18.36 10.52 24.35
C MET A 231 -19.01 9.38 25.14
N ASN A 232 -20.26 9.05 24.82
CA ASN A 232 -20.95 7.91 25.41
C ASN A 232 -20.19 6.59 25.05
N PRO A 233 -19.73 5.80 26.04
CA PRO A 233 -18.93 4.59 25.78
C PRO A 233 -19.66 3.51 24.97
N GLU A 234 -20.97 3.34 25.14
CA GLU A 234 -21.76 2.36 24.38
C GLU A 234 -21.80 2.75 22.91
N ARG A 235 -22.01 4.04 22.62
CA ARG A 235 -21.96 4.58 21.25
C ARG A 235 -20.58 4.41 20.62
N LEU A 236 -19.50 4.63 21.38
CA LEU A 236 -18.14 4.33 20.91
C LEU A 236 -17.96 2.84 20.59
N GLY A 237 -18.52 1.94 21.41
CA GLY A 237 -18.53 0.50 21.13
C GLY A 237 -19.27 0.14 19.84
N VAL A 238 -20.43 0.77 19.58
CA VAL A 238 -21.18 0.61 18.33
C VAL A 238 -20.36 1.04 17.12
N LEU A 239 -19.67 2.19 17.19
CA LEU A 239 -18.82 2.72 16.11
C LEU A 239 -17.55 1.90 15.89
N ALA A 240 -16.98 1.33 16.97
CA ALA A 240 -15.83 0.42 16.87
C ALA A 240 -16.21 -0.92 16.22
N GLY A 241 -17.46 -1.36 16.39
CA GLY A 241 -18.04 -2.50 15.66
C GLY A 241 -18.67 -2.10 14.32
N ASP A 242 -19.40 -3.03 13.68
CA ASP A 242 -20.13 -2.79 12.41
C ASP A 242 -21.46 -2.05 12.60
N GLY A 243 -21.63 -1.41 13.75
CA GLY A 243 -22.86 -0.74 14.12
C GLY A 243 -23.01 0.64 13.47
N VAL A 244 -24.26 1.08 13.40
CA VAL A 244 -24.63 2.42 12.92
C VAL A 244 -25.39 3.12 14.04
N ILE A 245 -25.01 4.36 14.34
CA ILE A 245 -25.75 5.21 15.27
C ILE A 245 -26.75 6.02 14.47
N PHE A 246 -28.04 5.85 14.74
CA PHE A 246 -29.10 6.69 14.19
C PHE A 246 -29.84 7.40 15.31
N ILE A 247 -29.93 8.72 15.22
CA ILE A 247 -30.73 9.56 16.11
C ILE A 247 -31.76 10.28 15.23
N PRO A 248 -33.02 9.81 15.22
CA PRO A 248 -34.07 10.35 14.35
C PRO A 248 -34.37 11.82 14.64
N ASP A 249 -34.39 12.19 15.93
CA ASP A 249 -34.64 13.55 16.40
C ASP A 249 -33.72 13.87 17.58
N THR A 250 -32.76 14.77 17.39
CA THR A 250 -31.81 15.20 18.43
C THR A 250 -32.49 15.99 19.55
N THR A 251 -33.64 16.62 19.29
CA THR A 251 -34.38 17.42 20.29
C THR A 251 -35.16 16.56 21.27
N ALA A 252 -35.42 15.29 20.91
CA ALA A 252 -36.09 14.33 21.78
C ALA A 252 -35.14 13.67 22.80
N LEU A 253 -33.83 13.91 22.70
CA LEU A 253 -32.84 13.38 23.63
C LEU A 253 -32.97 14.04 25.01
N ARG A 254 -33.20 13.22 26.04
CA ARG A 254 -33.42 13.68 27.43
C ARG A 254 -32.17 13.68 28.30
N GLU A 255 -31.09 13.00 27.88
CA GLU A 255 -29.83 12.98 28.61
C GLU A 255 -29.05 14.28 28.38
N GLU A 256 -28.69 15.00 29.44
CA GLU A 256 -27.71 16.09 29.39
C GLU A 256 -26.32 15.54 29.04
N SER A 257 -26.11 15.25 27.75
CA SER A 257 -24.79 14.94 27.22
C SER A 257 -24.21 16.19 26.57
N TRP A 258 -22.89 16.37 26.66
CA TRP A 258 -22.18 17.47 26.02
C TRP A 258 -22.41 17.51 24.49
N HIS A 259 -22.73 16.37 23.86
CA HIS A 259 -23.09 16.29 22.44
C HIS A 259 -24.37 17.07 22.10
N LEU A 260 -25.30 17.25 23.05
CA LEU A 260 -26.49 18.06 22.82
C LEU A 260 -26.15 19.51 22.55
N GLN A 261 -25.12 20.04 23.20
CA GLN A 261 -24.68 21.42 22.98
C GLN A 261 -24.09 21.55 21.58
N LEU A 262 -23.30 20.57 21.13
CA LEU A 262 -22.81 20.50 19.76
C LEU A 262 -23.95 20.39 18.74
N PHE A 263 -24.92 19.51 18.95
CA PHE A 263 -26.08 19.38 18.04
C PHE A 263 -26.90 20.67 17.98
N LYS A 264 -27.06 21.38 19.09
CA LYS A 264 -27.74 22.69 19.12
C LYS A 264 -26.95 23.74 18.34
N THR A 265 -25.66 23.90 18.61
CA THR A 265 -24.83 24.93 17.95
C THR A 265 -24.63 24.64 16.47
N ALA A 266 -24.52 23.37 16.08
CA ALA A 266 -24.41 22.94 14.68
C ALA A 266 -25.77 22.69 14.00
N GLU A 267 -26.86 23.06 14.67
CA GLU A 267 -28.27 22.95 14.26
C GLU A 267 -28.68 21.59 13.65
N VAL A 268 -28.18 20.51 14.23
CA VAL A 268 -28.44 19.13 13.77
C VAL A 268 -29.82 18.69 14.26
N ARG A 269 -30.75 18.39 13.32
CA ARG A 269 -32.09 17.86 13.63
C ARG A 269 -32.12 16.34 13.72
N SER A 270 -31.48 15.67 12.75
CA SER A 270 -31.33 14.20 12.69
C SER A 270 -29.89 13.86 12.34
N ILE A 271 -29.37 12.72 12.81
CA ILE A 271 -28.00 12.30 12.53
C ILE A 271 -27.87 10.77 12.40
N LEU A 272 -27.11 10.36 11.39
CA LEU A 272 -26.70 8.98 11.15
C LEU A 272 -25.17 8.92 11.05
N VAL A 273 -24.52 8.06 11.83
CA VAL A 273 -23.05 7.98 11.92
C VAL A 273 -22.58 6.53 11.87
N ILE A 274 -21.51 6.30 11.12
CA ILE A 274 -20.77 5.03 11.10
C ILE A 274 -19.29 5.24 11.41
N GLY A 275 -18.63 4.24 12.00
CA GLY A 275 -17.21 4.26 12.28
C GLY A 275 -16.36 4.00 11.03
N LEU A 276 -15.35 4.85 10.82
CA LEU A 276 -14.24 4.62 9.90
C LEU A 276 -13.22 3.73 10.60
N ARG A 277 -12.95 2.56 10.02
CA ARG A 277 -12.10 1.54 10.65
C ARG A 277 -10.94 1.11 9.76
N ASP A 278 -9.86 0.69 10.41
CA ASP A 278 -8.65 0.11 9.82
C ASP A 278 -8.21 -1.08 10.67
N GLU A 279 -8.15 -2.28 10.08
CA GLU A 279 -7.81 -3.53 10.78
C GLU A 279 -8.53 -3.72 12.13
N GLY A 280 -9.82 -3.36 12.20
CA GLY A 280 -10.65 -3.45 13.40
C GLY A 280 -10.50 -2.29 14.40
N ASN A 281 -9.59 -1.35 14.16
CA ASN A 281 -9.44 -0.15 14.98
C ASN A 281 -10.29 1.01 14.43
N LEU A 282 -11.02 1.69 15.31
CA LEU A 282 -11.71 2.94 14.97
C LEU A 282 -10.66 4.05 14.72
N ILE A 283 -10.67 4.63 13.52
CA ILE A 283 -9.78 5.73 13.11
C ILE A 283 -10.52 7.05 12.89
N GLY A 284 -11.85 7.02 12.89
CA GLY A 284 -12.70 8.19 12.67
C GLY A 284 -14.17 7.83 12.56
N ILE A 285 -14.99 8.77 12.13
CA ILE A 285 -16.41 8.59 11.83
C ILE A 285 -16.78 9.28 10.51
N LEU A 286 -17.77 8.72 9.84
CA LEU A 286 -18.48 9.34 8.72
C LEU A 286 -19.92 9.54 9.14
N GLY A 287 -20.46 10.75 8.98
CA GLY A 287 -21.81 11.08 9.39
C GLY A 287 -22.58 11.88 8.35
N VAL A 288 -23.89 11.69 8.35
CA VAL A 288 -24.85 12.52 7.60
C VAL A 288 -25.84 13.15 8.59
N THR A 289 -26.25 14.39 8.32
CA THR A 289 -27.19 15.13 9.17
C THR A 289 -28.22 15.88 8.34
N THR A 290 -29.44 15.99 8.86
CA THR A 290 -30.44 16.92 8.33
C THR A 290 -30.57 18.17 9.20
N TYR A 291 -31.00 19.24 8.54
CA TYR A 291 -31.40 20.51 9.08
C TYR A 291 -32.92 20.62 9.08
N GLN A 292 -33.51 21.13 10.17
CA GLN A 292 -34.95 21.41 10.41
C GLN A 292 -35.98 20.27 10.13
N SER A 293 -35.64 19.27 9.33
CA SER A 293 -36.44 18.12 8.91
C SER A 293 -35.94 16.84 9.57
N LEU A 294 -36.82 15.85 9.71
CA LEU A 294 -36.42 14.53 10.20
C LEU A 294 -35.80 13.73 9.05
N GLY A 295 -34.65 13.09 9.30
CA GLY A 295 -34.01 12.22 8.33
C GLY A 295 -34.77 10.88 8.23
N GLU A 296 -35.14 10.50 7.01
CA GLU A 296 -35.77 9.20 6.72
C GLU A 296 -34.77 8.26 6.02
N TRP A 297 -33.81 7.74 6.79
CA TRP A 297 -32.76 6.87 6.25
C TRP A 297 -33.06 5.39 6.49
N ASN A 298 -33.41 4.70 5.40
CA ASN A 298 -33.64 3.26 5.36
C ASN A 298 -32.34 2.44 5.46
N ASP A 299 -32.46 1.10 5.43
CA ASP A 299 -31.29 0.21 5.51
C ASP A 299 -30.36 0.32 4.30
N GLU A 300 -30.86 0.69 3.12
CA GLU A 300 -30.04 0.92 1.93
C GLU A 300 -29.13 2.13 2.10
N THR A 301 -29.64 3.22 2.68
CA THR A 301 -28.82 4.39 3.04
C THR A 301 -27.72 4.01 4.04
N LYS A 302 -28.02 3.15 5.02
CA LYS A 302 -27.01 2.65 5.97
C LYS A 302 -25.95 1.79 5.27
N GLN A 303 -26.34 0.95 4.31
CA GLN A 303 -25.42 0.15 3.52
C GLN A 303 -24.53 1.02 2.62
N MET A 304 -25.08 2.04 1.97
CA MET A 304 -24.33 3.02 1.19
C MET A 304 -23.29 3.74 2.05
N LEU A 305 -23.72 4.27 3.21
CA LEU A 305 -22.85 4.93 4.17
C LEU A 305 -21.70 4.01 4.60
N GLY A 306 -21.97 2.73 4.84
CA GLY A 306 -20.95 1.74 5.19
C GLY A 306 -19.98 1.40 4.07
N LEU A 307 -20.41 1.40 2.80
CA LEU A 307 -19.51 1.25 1.65
C LEU A 307 -18.61 2.47 1.49
N VAL A 308 -19.18 3.67 1.52
CA VAL A 308 -18.42 4.94 1.43
C VAL A 308 -17.43 5.05 2.60
N ALA A 309 -17.85 4.70 3.82
CA ALA A 309 -16.97 4.66 4.98
C ALA A 309 -15.74 3.77 4.77
N ARG A 310 -15.89 2.60 4.14
CA ARG A 310 -14.76 1.71 3.82
C ARG A 310 -13.80 2.35 2.82
N PHE A 311 -14.31 2.99 1.77
CA PHE A 311 -13.46 3.68 0.80
C PHE A 311 -12.70 4.85 1.42
N VAL A 312 -13.40 5.68 2.20
CA VAL A 312 -12.80 6.81 2.95
C VAL A 312 -11.74 6.31 3.91
N SER A 313 -12.03 5.27 4.71
CA SER A 313 -11.05 4.63 5.60
C SER A 313 -9.80 4.20 4.86
N GLN A 314 -9.95 3.42 3.78
CA GLN A 314 -8.82 2.92 2.99
C GLN A 314 -8.00 4.06 2.39
N GLY A 315 -8.67 5.11 1.87
CA GLY A 315 -8.01 6.31 1.35
C GLY A 315 -7.17 7.02 2.41
N LEU A 316 -7.74 7.28 3.59
CA LEU A 316 -7.06 7.95 4.70
C LEU A 316 -5.84 7.15 5.20
N VAL A 317 -6.00 5.84 5.39
CA VAL A 317 -4.92 4.95 5.85
C VAL A 317 -3.81 4.90 4.82
N ARG A 318 -4.15 4.72 3.54
CA ARG A 318 -3.16 4.70 2.45
C ARG A 318 -2.37 6.01 2.40
N ALA A 319 -3.04 7.15 2.43
CA ALA A 319 -2.38 8.45 2.41
C ALA A 319 -1.41 8.63 3.59
N LYS A 320 -1.84 8.27 4.81
CA LYS A 320 -1.00 8.32 6.01
C LYS A 320 0.22 7.41 5.90
N ASN A 321 0.04 6.19 5.38
CA ASN A 321 1.12 5.22 5.20
C ASN A 321 2.12 5.67 4.13
N GLU A 322 1.66 6.20 3.01
CA GLU A 322 2.50 6.73 1.94
C GLU A 322 3.37 7.90 2.44
N ILE A 323 2.78 8.88 3.14
CA ILE A 323 3.52 10.00 3.74
C ILE A 323 4.55 9.51 4.77
N LYS A 324 4.17 8.52 5.60
CA LYS A 324 5.07 7.93 6.61
C LYS A 324 6.24 7.19 5.95
N LEU A 325 5.98 6.47 4.85
CA LEU A 325 7.00 5.76 4.09
C LEU A 325 7.99 6.74 3.45
N MET A 326 7.49 7.77 2.75
CA MET A 326 8.33 8.81 2.14
C MET A 326 9.25 9.50 3.16
N LYS A 327 8.73 9.79 4.37
CA LYS A 327 9.56 10.36 5.46
C LYS A 327 10.67 9.42 5.90
N LYS A 328 10.38 8.12 6.05
CA LYS A 328 11.37 7.11 6.45
C LYS A 328 12.44 6.91 5.39
N GLU A 329 12.05 6.80 4.13
CA GLU A 329 12.98 6.66 3.01
C GLU A 329 13.95 7.83 2.93
N LYS A 330 13.45 9.07 3.08
CA LYS A 330 14.30 10.26 3.07
C LYS A 330 15.30 10.29 4.24
N ILE A 331 14.90 9.84 5.42
CA ILE A 331 15.80 9.74 6.58
C ILE A 331 16.87 8.68 6.32
N LEU A 332 16.49 7.52 5.78
CA LEU A 332 17.42 6.42 5.51
C LEU A 332 18.44 6.77 4.43
N GLN A 333 17.99 7.42 3.34
CA GLN A 333 18.89 7.89 2.28
C GLN A 333 19.93 8.87 2.82
N ARG A 334 19.51 9.80 3.68
CA ARG A 334 20.43 10.75 4.33
C ARG A 334 21.43 10.03 5.23
N PHE A 335 20.95 9.14 6.09
CA PHE A 335 21.81 8.34 6.97
C PHE A 335 22.86 7.52 6.20
N TYR A 336 22.45 6.91 5.08
CA TYR A 336 23.37 6.16 4.22
C TYR A 336 24.41 7.07 3.55
N SER A 337 24.01 8.25 3.08
CA SER A 337 24.94 9.24 2.53
C SER A 337 25.97 9.69 3.57
N ASP A 338 25.52 10.01 4.78
CA ASP A 338 26.38 10.49 5.87
C ASP A 338 27.42 9.42 6.25
N ILE A 339 27.00 8.15 6.43
CA ILE A 339 27.93 7.03 6.72
C ILE A 339 28.93 6.84 5.59
N LYS A 340 28.50 6.92 4.33
CA LYS A 340 29.39 6.72 3.19
C LYS A 340 30.46 7.81 3.11
N GLU A 341 30.11 9.06 3.40
CA GLU A 341 31.07 10.16 3.50
C GLU A 341 32.06 9.95 4.65
N ASP A 342 31.59 9.53 5.83
CA ASP A 342 32.44 9.23 6.97
C ASP A 342 33.40 8.06 6.70
N MET A 343 32.93 6.99 6.04
CA MET A 343 33.76 5.85 5.62
C MET A 343 34.83 6.27 4.62
N ALA A 344 34.50 7.14 3.66
CA ALA A 344 35.48 7.66 2.70
C ALA A 344 36.59 8.47 3.41
N LEU A 345 36.25 9.28 4.41
CA LEU A 345 37.22 10.02 5.22
C LEU A 345 38.09 9.08 6.07
N ALA A 346 37.49 8.05 6.67
CA ALA A 346 38.22 7.03 7.43
C ALA A 346 39.22 6.29 6.53
N LYS A 347 38.81 5.91 5.31
CA LYS A 347 39.67 5.29 4.31
C LYS A 347 40.86 6.18 3.92
N MET A 348 40.63 7.45 3.63
CA MET A 348 41.71 8.39 3.32
C MET A 348 42.72 8.51 4.47
N THR A 349 42.24 8.47 5.71
CA THR A 349 43.10 8.50 6.90
C THR A 349 43.91 7.22 7.04
N GLN A 350 43.29 6.06 6.83
CA GLN A 350 43.97 4.77 6.89
C GLN A 350 45.04 4.62 5.79
N GLU A 351 44.72 5.05 4.58
CA GLU A 351 45.67 5.04 3.46
C GLU A 351 46.91 5.93 3.68
N ALA A 352 46.84 6.91 4.60
CA ALA A 352 47.94 7.82 4.88
C ALA A 352 49.07 7.19 5.72
N TRP A 353 48.81 6.13 6.48
CA TRP A 353 49.83 5.43 7.28
C TRP A 353 50.22 4.06 6.73
N VAL A 354 49.45 3.45 5.82
CA VAL A 354 49.86 2.21 5.14
C VAL A 354 51.03 2.50 4.20
N ALA A 355 52.09 1.71 4.33
CA ALA A 355 53.30 1.86 3.53
C ALA A 355 53.05 1.50 2.05
N LYS A 356 52.97 2.52 1.19
CA LYS A 356 52.89 2.37 -0.27
C LYS A 356 54.26 2.46 -0.96
N ASP A 357 55.24 3.09 -0.31
CA ASP A 357 56.60 3.27 -0.81
C ASP A 357 57.60 3.19 0.37
N PHE A 358 58.55 2.26 0.30
CA PHE A 358 59.61 2.07 1.30
C PHE A 358 60.87 2.91 0.99
N GLY A 359 60.87 3.58 -0.17
CA GLY A 359 62.01 4.27 -0.76
C GLY A 359 63.09 3.32 -1.28
N ALA A 360 64.14 3.87 -1.89
CA ALA A 360 65.29 3.08 -2.31
C ALA A 360 66.11 2.61 -1.09
N ILE A 361 66.26 1.29 -0.94
CA ILE A 361 67.07 0.67 0.12
C ILE A 361 68.22 -0.12 -0.53
N PRO A 362 69.49 0.11 -0.14
CA PRO A 362 70.61 -0.61 -0.72
C PRO A 362 70.50 -2.13 -0.52
N ASN A 363 70.71 -2.90 -1.58
CA ASN A 363 70.66 -4.37 -1.56
C ASN A 363 69.34 -4.97 -1.04
N LEU A 364 68.23 -4.22 -1.13
CA LEU A 364 66.93 -4.71 -0.70
C LEU A 364 65.83 -4.07 -1.54
N LYS A 365 65.03 -4.93 -2.18
CA LYS A 365 63.78 -4.55 -2.83
C LYS A 365 62.62 -4.95 -1.92
N ILE A 366 61.67 -4.04 -1.72
CA ILE A 366 60.47 -4.28 -0.91
C ILE A 366 59.25 -3.93 -1.74
N GLU A 367 58.28 -4.83 -1.80
CA GLU A 367 56.99 -4.60 -2.45
C GLU A 367 55.86 -5.05 -1.52
N SER A 368 54.79 -4.25 -1.47
CA SER A 368 53.60 -4.54 -0.67
C SER A 368 52.33 -4.42 -1.51
N ARG A 369 51.31 -5.20 -1.16
CA ARG A 369 49.93 -5.03 -1.63
C ARG A 369 49.00 -5.17 -0.44
N PHE A 370 47.98 -4.31 -0.41
CA PHE A 370 46.93 -4.33 0.58
C PHE A 370 45.60 -4.16 -0.14
N LEU A 371 44.68 -5.09 0.08
CA LEU A 371 43.33 -5.10 -0.47
C LEU A 371 42.36 -5.28 0.70
N PRO A 372 41.70 -4.20 1.15
CA PRO A 372 40.71 -4.31 2.22
C PRO A 372 39.45 -5.03 1.72
N TYR A 373 38.81 -5.80 2.59
CA TYR A 373 37.53 -6.47 2.34
C TYR A 373 36.38 -5.45 2.24
N ASP A 374 36.34 -4.50 3.18
CA ASP A 374 35.40 -3.37 3.21
C ASP A 374 36.09 -2.07 2.73
N ASP A 375 35.50 -0.90 3.01
CA ASP A 375 36.12 0.40 2.73
C ASP A 375 37.41 0.63 3.55
N ILE A 376 37.54 0.00 4.72
CA ILE A 376 38.67 0.06 5.66
C ILE A 376 38.92 -1.31 6.30
N GLY A 377 40.18 -1.60 6.63
CA GLY A 377 40.60 -2.92 7.13
C GLY A 377 41.39 -2.92 8.45
N GLY A 378 41.60 -4.10 9.01
CA GLY A 378 42.44 -4.40 10.17
C GLY A 378 43.93 -4.61 9.81
N ASP A 379 44.25 -5.06 8.59
CA ASP A 379 45.65 -5.32 8.23
C ASP A 379 46.51 -4.05 8.14
N LEU A 380 47.77 -4.20 8.54
CA LEU A 380 48.75 -3.15 8.63
C LEU A 380 50.09 -3.60 8.05
N ILE A 381 50.59 -2.81 7.11
CA ILE A 381 51.97 -2.86 6.65
C ILE A 381 52.59 -1.49 6.90
N LEU A 382 53.46 -1.41 7.89
CA LEU A 382 54.10 -0.17 8.34
C LEU A 382 55.61 -0.32 8.33
N TYR A 383 56.35 0.78 8.18
CA TYR A 383 57.80 0.76 8.37
C TYR A 383 58.29 2.00 9.09
N GLU A 384 59.44 1.87 9.74
CA GLU A 384 60.19 2.95 10.34
C GLU A 384 61.69 2.76 10.14
N LYS A 385 62.46 3.86 10.16
CA LYS A 385 63.92 3.84 10.01
C LYS A 385 64.56 4.34 11.30
N PRO A 386 64.73 3.47 12.32
CA PRO A 386 65.20 3.91 13.64
C PRO A 386 66.64 4.44 13.63
N ASN A 387 67.45 4.02 12.67
CA ASN A 387 68.77 4.59 12.40
C ASN A 387 69.17 4.32 10.93
N PRO A 388 70.27 4.90 10.42
CA PRO A 388 70.67 4.75 9.01
C PRO A 388 71.02 3.32 8.56
N ASN A 389 71.25 2.39 9.50
CA ASN A 389 71.73 1.04 9.20
C ASN A 389 70.62 -0.01 9.15
N CYS A 390 69.42 0.31 9.66
CA CYS A 390 68.32 -0.63 9.67
C CYS A 390 66.95 0.00 9.41
N ILE A 391 66.03 -0.83 8.95
CA ILE A 391 64.62 -0.52 8.76
C ILE A 391 63.80 -1.53 9.57
N ASP A 392 62.82 -1.03 10.32
CA ASP A 392 61.83 -1.85 10.98
C ASP A 392 60.58 -1.93 10.12
N ILE A 393 59.99 -3.11 10.04
CA ILE A 393 58.71 -3.32 9.37
C ILE A 393 57.77 -4.02 10.34
N PHE A 394 56.56 -3.50 10.47
CA PHE A 394 55.45 -4.14 11.17
C PHE A 394 54.49 -4.66 10.11
N PHE A 395 54.30 -5.97 10.10
CA PHE A 395 53.23 -6.63 9.37
C PHE A 395 52.28 -7.19 10.41
N GLY A 396 51.04 -6.71 10.45
CA GLY A 396 50.08 -7.21 11.43
C GLY A 396 48.67 -7.17 10.92
N ASP A 397 47.84 -7.94 11.59
CA ASP A 397 46.42 -8.11 11.34
C ASP A 397 45.70 -7.99 12.69
N ILE A 398 44.57 -7.31 12.68
CA ILE A 398 43.75 -7.05 13.86
C ILE A 398 42.49 -7.86 13.72
N SER A 399 42.28 -8.77 14.66
CA SER A 399 41.10 -9.63 14.70
C SER A 399 39.78 -8.92 14.41
N GLY A 400 39.04 -9.45 13.43
CA GLY A 400 37.77 -8.91 12.95
C GLY A 400 37.93 -7.80 11.91
N HIS A 401 36.84 -7.44 11.23
CA HIS A 401 36.87 -6.51 10.09
C HIS A 401 36.04 -5.22 10.35
N GLY A 402 36.21 -4.23 9.47
CA GLY A 402 35.44 -3.00 9.45
C GLY A 402 35.93 -1.90 10.41
N ILE A 403 35.01 -1.06 10.90
CA ILE A 403 35.34 0.19 11.62
C ILE A 403 36.12 -0.08 12.93
N SER A 404 35.77 -1.13 13.67
CA SER A 404 36.37 -1.40 14.98
C SER A 404 37.84 -1.81 14.85
N SER A 405 38.17 -2.72 13.92
CA SER A 405 39.56 -3.12 13.68
C SER A 405 40.38 -1.99 13.03
N ALA A 406 39.78 -1.20 12.13
CA ALA A 406 40.44 -0.03 11.55
C ALA A 406 40.81 1.06 12.59
N LEU A 407 40.00 1.25 13.65
CA LEU A 407 40.36 2.16 14.75
C LEU A 407 41.55 1.62 15.55
N VAL A 408 41.54 0.33 15.86
CA VAL A 408 42.67 -0.33 16.52
C VAL A 408 43.93 -0.25 15.66
N SER A 409 43.78 -0.30 14.34
CA SER A 409 44.90 -0.24 13.40
C SER A 409 45.62 1.09 13.42
N GLY A 410 44.88 2.20 13.51
CA GLY A 410 45.46 3.52 13.74
C GLY A 410 46.24 3.63 15.06
N ILE A 411 45.69 3.09 16.16
CA ILE A 411 46.36 3.14 17.48
C ILE A 411 47.62 2.25 17.47
N ALA A 412 47.54 1.07 16.89
CA ALA A 412 48.67 0.16 16.73
C ALA A 412 49.77 0.79 15.87
N ALA A 413 49.40 1.50 14.80
CA ALA A 413 50.35 2.20 13.95
C ALA A 413 51.14 3.28 14.71
N VAL A 414 50.45 4.09 15.53
CA VAL A 414 51.10 5.09 16.39
C VAL A 414 52.02 4.43 17.43
N SER A 415 51.58 3.32 18.04
CA SER A 415 52.37 2.57 19.02
C SER A 415 53.64 1.98 18.41
N PHE A 416 53.53 1.35 17.23
CA PHE A 416 54.69 0.83 16.49
C PHE A 416 55.68 1.95 16.14
N LYS A 417 55.20 3.07 15.62
CA LYS A 417 56.04 4.22 15.23
C LYS A 417 56.88 4.73 16.39
N LYS A 418 56.26 4.84 17.57
CA LYS A 418 56.93 5.25 18.81
C LYS A 418 58.00 4.23 19.21
N HIS A 419 57.63 2.96 19.30
CA HIS A 419 58.50 1.93 19.89
C HIS A 419 59.61 1.46 18.94
N SER A 420 59.42 1.53 17.63
CA SER A 420 60.50 1.27 16.66
C SER A 420 61.72 2.17 16.90
N LEU A 421 61.50 3.46 17.22
CA LEU A 421 62.57 4.43 17.48
C LEU A 421 63.25 4.25 18.84
N LEU A 422 62.56 3.66 19.82
CA LEU A 422 63.02 3.57 21.20
C LEU A 422 63.65 2.22 21.53
N GLU A 423 63.13 1.15 20.94
CA GLU A 423 63.45 -0.21 21.34
C GLU A 423 64.58 -0.84 20.53
N SER A 424 65.36 -1.68 21.20
CA SER A 424 66.60 -2.25 20.66
C SER A 424 66.40 -3.51 19.82
N SER A 425 65.23 -4.16 19.88
CA SER A 425 64.94 -5.40 19.14
C SER A 425 63.46 -5.57 18.78
N PRO A 426 63.12 -6.39 17.77
CA PRO A 426 61.75 -6.68 17.38
C PRO A 426 60.85 -7.18 18.52
N SER A 427 61.35 -8.07 19.38
CA SER A 427 60.59 -8.58 20.52
C SER A 427 60.28 -7.49 21.54
N ALA A 428 61.22 -6.56 21.78
CA ALA A 428 61.02 -5.43 22.69
C ALA A 428 59.98 -4.45 22.16
N ILE A 429 59.94 -4.22 20.83
CA ILE A 429 58.89 -3.41 20.18
C ILE A 429 57.52 -4.00 20.46
N LEU A 430 57.33 -5.30 20.19
CA LEU A 430 56.04 -5.96 20.41
C LEU A 430 55.63 -6.01 21.90
N GLU A 431 56.58 -6.20 22.81
CA GLU A 431 56.31 -6.18 24.26
C GLU A 431 55.88 -4.78 24.73
N ALA A 432 56.54 -3.73 24.25
CA ALA A 432 56.19 -2.34 24.55
C ALA A 432 54.82 -1.96 23.94
N MET A 433 54.55 -2.39 22.70
CA MET A 433 53.23 -2.24 22.08
C MET A 433 52.16 -2.96 22.90
N HIS A 434 52.39 -4.21 23.31
CA HIS A 434 51.45 -4.96 24.13
C HIS A 434 51.10 -4.23 25.43
N LEU A 435 52.09 -3.71 26.15
CA LEU A 435 51.88 -3.00 27.42
C LEU A 435 51.06 -1.71 27.24
N ASP A 436 51.39 -0.90 26.23
CA ASP A 436 50.67 0.35 25.97
C ASP A 436 49.22 0.05 25.52
N LEU A 437 49.07 -0.86 24.56
CA LEU A 437 47.78 -1.15 23.91
C LEU A 437 46.81 -1.92 24.80
N LYS A 438 47.28 -2.79 25.71
CA LYS A 438 46.45 -3.55 26.65
C LYS A 438 45.57 -2.67 27.54
N THR A 439 46.00 -1.45 27.81
CA THR A 439 45.23 -0.52 28.66
C THR A 439 44.05 0.13 27.92
N ILE A 440 44.03 0.05 26.59
CA ILE A 440 43.06 0.75 25.71
C ILE A 440 42.17 -0.24 24.96
N ILE A 441 42.71 -1.40 24.56
CA ILE A 441 42.06 -2.38 23.70
C ILE A 441 41.67 -3.63 24.50
N PHE A 442 40.39 -3.97 24.47
CA PHE A 442 39.83 -5.07 25.29
C PHE A 442 39.34 -6.29 24.52
N LYS A 443 38.86 -6.10 23.28
CA LYS A 443 38.17 -7.14 22.51
C LYS A 443 38.90 -7.58 21.25
N HIS A 444 39.97 -6.87 20.89
CA HIS A 444 40.79 -7.19 19.74
C HIS A 444 42.15 -7.71 20.20
N HIS A 445 42.66 -8.70 19.48
CA HIS A 445 44.05 -9.10 19.51
C HIS A 445 44.71 -8.75 18.18
N ILE A 446 46.03 -8.71 18.18
CA ILE A 446 46.82 -8.34 16.99
C ILE A 446 47.77 -9.48 16.68
N SER A 447 47.55 -10.14 15.55
CA SER A 447 48.50 -11.07 14.97
C SER A 447 49.59 -10.23 14.27
N ALA A 448 50.87 -10.47 14.52
CA ALA A 448 51.92 -9.61 13.96
C ALA A 448 53.28 -10.29 13.78
N CYS A 449 54.06 -9.76 12.85
CA CYS A 449 55.48 -9.99 12.67
C CYS A 449 56.19 -8.63 12.63
N VAL A 450 57.14 -8.42 13.54
CA VAL A 450 58.05 -7.27 13.48
C VAL A 450 59.40 -7.75 12.97
N MET A 451 59.91 -7.06 11.96
CA MET A 451 61.20 -7.32 11.34
C MET A 451 62.12 -6.12 11.50
N ARG A 452 63.34 -6.33 11.99
CA ARG A 452 64.43 -5.35 11.92
C ARG A 452 65.45 -5.82 10.89
N ILE A 453 65.54 -5.09 9.79
CA ILE A 453 66.32 -5.47 8.61
C ILE A 453 67.57 -4.61 8.54
N TYR A 454 68.72 -5.25 8.39
CA TYR A 454 70.04 -4.65 8.18
C TYR A 454 70.47 -4.89 6.73
N PRO A 455 70.17 -3.96 5.79
CA PRO A 455 70.29 -4.23 4.36
C PRO A 455 71.73 -4.48 3.90
N LEU A 456 72.70 -3.76 4.49
CA LEU A 456 74.13 -3.93 4.16
C LEU A 456 74.68 -5.28 4.63
N GLU A 457 74.17 -5.81 5.75
CA GLU A 457 74.55 -7.10 6.30
C GLU A 457 73.76 -8.26 5.67
N ARG A 458 72.76 -7.95 4.84
CA ARG A 458 71.73 -8.90 4.39
C ARG A 458 71.19 -9.75 5.54
N ARG A 459 70.82 -9.09 6.64
CA ARG A 459 70.39 -9.77 7.88
C ARG A 459 69.05 -9.24 8.34
N ILE A 460 68.17 -10.13 8.78
CA ILE A 460 66.87 -9.77 9.38
C ILE A 460 66.77 -10.41 10.76
N GLU A 461 66.32 -9.63 11.73
CA GLU A 461 65.82 -10.10 13.02
C GLU A 461 64.29 -10.06 13.03
N PHE A 462 63.65 -11.12 13.50
CA PHE A 462 62.20 -11.32 13.54
C PHE A 462 61.72 -11.48 14.98
N SER A 463 60.53 -10.99 15.27
CA SER A 463 59.72 -11.47 16.39
C SER A 463 58.28 -11.65 15.93
N PHE A 464 57.68 -12.77 16.32
CA PHE A 464 56.31 -13.14 15.94
C PHE A 464 55.35 -12.96 17.11
N ALA A 465 54.11 -12.64 16.81
CA ALA A 465 52.97 -12.61 17.72
C ALA A 465 51.77 -13.22 17.00
N GLY A 466 51.71 -14.54 16.86
CA GLY A 466 50.57 -15.23 16.25
C GLY A 466 50.39 -15.10 14.74
N HIS A 467 51.34 -14.48 14.04
CA HIS A 467 51.30 -14.33 12.58
C HIS A 467 51.55 -15.68 11.86
N PRO A 468 50.95 -15.90 10.67
CA PRO A 468 51.21 -17.08 9.84
C PRO A 468 52.69 -17.32 9.52
N PRO A 469 53.07 -18.54 9.10
CA PRO A 469 54.46 -18.85 8.77
C PRO A 469 55.01 -17.97 7.64
N VAL A 470 56.15 -17.34 7.88
CA VAL A 470 56.83 -16.52 6.87
C VAL A 470 57.54 -17.45 5.88
N VAL A 471 57.30 -17.21 4.60
CA VAL A 471 57.88 -18.00 3.52
C VAL A 471 59.25 -17.44 3.17
N PHE A 472 60.28 -18.29 3.25
CA PHE A 472 61.64 -17.99 2.87
C PHE A 472 62.04 -18.82 1.65
N TRP A 473 62.46 -18.16 0.58
CA TRP A 473 62.95 -18.81 -0.62
C TRP A 473 64.46 -18.62 -0.74
N ASN A 474 65.18 -19.74 -0.76
CA ASN A 474 66.60 -19.75 -1.03
C ASN A 474 66.84 -19.91 -2.53
N GLU A 475 67.49 -18.92 -3.16
CA GLU A 475 67.66 -18.92 -4.62
C GLU A 475 68.68 -19.95 -5.10
N ASN A 476 69.72 -20.21 -4.29
CA ASN A 476 70.77 -21.17 -4.66
C ASN A 476 70.27 -22.61 -4.65
N ASP A 477 69.50 -22.97 -3.62
CA ASP A 477 68.95 -24.32 -3.46
C ASP A 477 67.61 -24.50 -4.19
N ARG A 478 66.95 -23.39 -4.59
CA ARG A 478 65.56 -23.34 -5.06
C ARG A 478 64.59 -24.07 -4.12
N VAL A 479 64.78 -23.85 -2.82
CA VAL A 479 63.99 -24.48 -1.76
C VAL A 479 63.20 -23.42 -1.00
N MET A 480 61.90 -23.67 -0.88
CA MET A 480 61.01 -22.96 0.02
C MET A 480 61.14 -23.52 1.45
N LYS A 481 61.39 -22.65 2.42
CA LYS A 481 61.43 -22.95 3.86
C LYS A 481 60.49 -22.03 4.60
N PHE A 482 60.15 -22.39 5.83
CA PHE A 482 59.25 -21.61 6.66
C PHE A 482 59.97 -21.11 7.90
N VAL A 483 59.77 -19.85 8.24
CA VAL A 483 60.12 -19.29 9.54
C VAL A 483 58.81 -19.13 10.30
N LYS A 484 58.64 -19.92 11.36
CA LYS A 484 57.49 -19.85 12.24
C LYS A 484 57.94 -19.85 13.70
N ASP A 485 57.14 -19.23 14.55
CA ASP A 485 57.24 -19.38 16.00
C ASP A 485 55.82 -19.53 16.57
N GLU A 486 55.66 -20.34 17.61
CA GLU A 486 54.37 -20.67 18.24
C GLU A 486 53.98 -19.62 19.29
N MET A 487 54.14 -18.34 18.95
CA MET A 487 53.80 -17.23 19.84
C MET A 487 52.34 -16.85 19.69
N TYR A 488 51.69 -16.48 20.79
CA TYR A 488 50.33 -15.95 20.74
C TYR A 488 50.32 -14.51 20.19
N PRO A 489 49.20 -14.08 19.56
CA PRO A 489 48.92 -12.68 19.27
C PRO A 489 49.13 -11.79 20.50
N ILE A 490 49.59 -10.55 20.29
CA ILE A 490 49.60 -9.57 21.38
C ILE A 490 48.15 -9.24 21.76
N LEU A 491 47.93 -8.90 23.03
CA LEU A 491 46.62 -8.58 23.62
C LEU A 491 45.68 -9.77 23.80
N LEU A 492 46.02 -10.96 23.31
CA LEU A 492 45.24 -12.17 23.57
C LEU A 492 45.38 -12.65 25.03
N LEU A 493 46.57 -12.53 25.60
CA LEU A 493 46.89 -12.92 26.96
C LEU A 493 47.32 -11.70 27.80
N ASP A 494 47.20 -11.83 29.12
CA ASP A 494 47.55 -10.74 30.05
C ASP A 494 49.04 -10.38 30.04
N VAL A 495 49.90 -11.34 29.72
CA VAL A 495 51.36 -11.16 29.63
C VAL A 495 51.80 -11.71 28.30
N TRP A 496 52.54 -10.91 27.55
CA TRP A 496 53.16 -11.31 26.30
C TRP A 496 54.68 -11.19 26.42
N LYS A 497 55.42 -12.20 25.94
CA LYS A 497 56.89 -12.21 25.94
C LYS A 497 57.41 -12.80 24.66
N GLY A 498 58.08 -11.97 23.86
CA GLY A 498 58.65 -12.28 22.54
C GLY A 498 59.97 -13.06 22.56
N LYS A 499 60.38 -13.53 21.38
CA LYS A 499 61.73 -14.03 21.10
C LYS A 499 62.22 -13.41 19.78
N ASN A 500 63.53 -13.15 19.70
CA ASN A 500 64.16 -12.72 18.47
C ASN A 500 64.75 -13.91 17.72
N ILE A 501 64.46 -14.01 16.43
CA ILE A 501 65.04 -14.98 15.51
C ILE A 501 65.87 -14.20 14.49
N SER A 502 67.12 -14.60 14.25
CA SER A 502 68.02 -13.92 13.30
C SER A 502 68.32 -14.81 12.11
N LYS A 503 68.28 -14.23 10.90
CA LYS A 503 68.62 -14.89 9.64
C LYS A 503 69.44 -13.99 8.74
N THR A 504 70.39 -14.59 8.03
CA THR A 504 71.20 -13.95 7.00
C THR A 504 70.80 -14.45 5.61
N PHE A 505 70.86 -13.57 4.63
CA PHE A 505 70.36 -13.75 3.28
C PHE A 505 71.52 -13.65 2.27
N SER A 506 71.45 -14.47 1.24
CA SER A 506 72.29 -14.35 0.05
C SER A 506 71.62 -13.45 -0.98
N LYS A 507 72.40 -12.99 -1.96
CA LYS A 507 71.82 -12.25 -3.11
C LYS A 507 70.83 -13.15 -3.84
N GLY A 508 69.62 -12.64 -4.11
CA GLY A 508 68.52 -13.36 -4.75
C GLY A 508 67.58 -14.08 -3.78
N ASP A 509 67.93 -14.22 -2.50
CA ASP A 509 67.03 -14.81 -1.51
C ASP A 509 65.79 -13.91 -1.32
N ARG A 510 64.62 -14.54 -1.17
CA ARG A 510 63.33 -13.86 -1.09
C ARG A 510 62.58 -14.21 0.20
N LEU A 511 61.78 -13.28 0.68
CA LEU A 511 60.93 -13.44 1.85
C LEU A 511 59.51 -12.93 1.55
N LEU A 512 58.50 -13.69 1.95
CA LEU A 512 57.09 -13.36 1.76
C LEU A 512 56.31 -13.48 3.08
N LEU A 513 55.58 -12.41 3.41
CA LEU A 513 54.58 -12.35 4.48
C LEU A 513 53.21 -12.11 3.86
N TYR A 514 52.17 -12.65 4.49
CA TYR A 514 50.79 -12.60 4.02
C TYR A 514 49.82 -12.65 5.21
N SER A 515 48.67 -11.99 5.09
CA SER A 515 47.55 -12.16 6.02
C SER A 515 46.79 -13.46 5.72
N ASP A 516 45.90 -13.84 6.64
CA ASP A 516 45.03 -15.01 6.51
C ASP A 516 43.99 -14.87 5.40
N GLY A 517 43.56 -13.64 5.08
CA GLY A 517 42.63 -13.39 3.97
C GLY A 517 43.09 -13.93 2.61
N ILE A 518 44.39 -14.22 2.41
CA ILE A 518 44.85 -14.83 1.15
C ILE A 518 44.57 -16.33 1.03
N TYR A 519 44.37 -17.04 2.14
CA TYR A 519 44.14 -18.48 2.19
C TYR A 519 42.85 -18.88 2.91
N GLU A 520 42.17 -17.96 3.57
CA GLU A 520 40.80 -18.10 4.10
C GLU A 520 39.74 -17.63 3.08
N LEU A 521 39.98 -17.90 1.80
CA LEU A 521 39.01 -17.65 0.73
C LEU A 521 38.04 -18.82 0.60
N GLU A 522 36.75 -18.52 0.46
CA GLU A 522 35.70 -19.53 0.31
C GLU A 522 35.61 -20.01 -1.15
N GLU A 523 35.56 -21.33 -1.34
CA GLU A 523 35.35 -21.96 -2.64
C GLU A 523 33.84 -22.17 -2.92
N GLU A 524 33.41 -22.14 -4.19
CA GLU A 524 31.99 -22.31 -4.57
C GLU A 524 31.36 -23.62 -4.04
N ALA A 525 32.17 -24.66 -3.89
CA ALA A 525 31.73 -25.96 -3.36
C ALA A 525 31.54 -25.96 -1.82
N GLY A 526 31.85 -24.84 -1.16
CA GLY A 526 31.86 -24.66 0.29
C GLY A 526 33.20 -25.07 0.92
N GLY A 527 33.62 -24.32 1.94
CA GLY A 527 34.89 -24.50 2.65
C GLY A 527 35.96 -23.50 2.21
N TYR A 528 37.07 -23.46 2.95
CA TYR A 528 38.19 -22.54 2.71
C TYR A 528 39.37 -23.27 2.07
N ILE A 529 40.17 -22.56 1.26
CA ILE A 529 41.40 -23.10 0.66
C ILE A 529 42.30 -23.72 1.74
N GLY A 530 42.53 -22.96 2.82
CA GLY A 530 43.44 -23.32 3.87
C GLY A 530 44.91 -23.09 3.51
N LEU A 531 45.74 -22.97 4.56
CA LEU A 531 47.15 -22.61 4.44
C LEU A 531 47.96 -23.60 3.60
N ASP A 532 47.74 -24.91 3.76
CA ASP A 532 48.55 -25.95 3.09
C ASP A 532 48.41 -25.90 1.56
N VAL A 533 47.18 -25.70 1.07
CA VAL A 533 46.90 -25.62 -0.37
C VAL A 533 47.49 -24.33 -0.95
N PHE A 534 47.33 -23.20 -0.26
CA PHE A 534 47.96 -21.93 -0.65
C PHE A 534 49.48 -22.06 -0.79
N LEU A 535 50.14 -22.69 0.20
CA LEU A 535 51.59 -22.87 0.19
C LEU A 535 52.06 -23.81 -0.94
N GLN A 536 51.27 -24.82 -1.29
CA GLN A 536 51.55 -25.68 -2.43
C GLN A 536 51.50 -24.88 -3.74
N GLU A 537 50.42 -24.14 -3.97
CA GLU A 537 50.25 -23.30 -5.17
C GLU A 537 51.37 -22.24 -5.28
N LEU A 538 51.74 -21.62 -4.16
CA LEU A 538 52.83 -20.65 -4.09
C LEU A 538 54.18 -21.24 -4.53
N SER A 539 54.46 -22.49 -4.12
CA SER A 539 55.72 -23.16 -4.46
C SER A 539 55.88 -23.37 -5.97
N GLU A 540 54.78 -23.65 -6.67
CA GLU A 540 54.76 -23.79 -8.12
C GLU A 540 54.98 -22.44 -8.80
N MET A 541 54.32 -21.37 -8.32
CA MET A 541 54.40 -20.03 -8.88
C MET A 541 55.80 -19.38 -8.73
N ILE A 542 56.41 -19.48 -7.53
CA ILE A 542 57.73 -18.92 -7.24
C ILE A 542 58.81 -19.48 -8.17
N SER A 543 58.68 -20.75 -8.58
CA SER A 543 59.67 -21.43 -9.42
C SER A 543 59.73 -20.93 -10.87
N VAL A 544 58.71 -20.19 -11.33
CA VAL A 544 58.51 -19.77 -12.73
C VAL A 544 58.59 -18.24 -12.92
N SER A 545 58.58 -17.45 -11.84
CA SER A 545 58.53 -15.99 -11.91
C SER A 545 59.91 -15.31 -11.86
N ASP A 546 60.23 -14.55 -12.90
CA ASP A 546 61.49 -13.80 -13.02
C ASP A 546 61.50 -12.48 -12.21
N ASP A 547 60.33 -11.90 -11.91
CA ASP A 547 60.21 -10.63 -11.17
C ASP A 547 59.14 -10.64 -10.06
N THR A 548 59.39 -9.82 -9.04
CA THR A 548 58.62 -9.72 -7.79
C THR A 548 57.17 -9.26 -7.97
N ASP A 549 56.95 -8.23 -8.79
CA ASP A 549 55.63 -7.59 -8.94
C ASP A 549 54.70 -8.51 -9.74
N SER A 550 55.26 -9.18 -10.75
CA SER A 550 54.57 -10.24 -11.49
C SER A 550 54.18 -11.41 -10.59
N LEU A 551 55.02 -11.80 -9.63
CA LEU A 551 54.69 -12.87 -8.68
C LEU A 551 53.52 -12.46 -7.78
N ILE A 552 53.54 -11.27 -7.18
CA ILE A 552 52.46 -10.79 -6.32
C ILE A 552 51.15 -10.67 -7.13
N LYS A 553 51.21 -10.12 -8.34
CA LYS A 553 50.04 -10.03 -9.23
C LYS A 553 49.48 -11.40 -9.58
N LYS A 554 50.33 -12.37 -9.92
CA LYS A 554 49.92 -13.75 -10.20
C LYS A 554 49.31 -14.41 -8.98
N MET A 555 49.88 -14.23 -7.81
CA MET A 555 49.36 -14.79 -6.57
C MET A 555 47.95 -14.26 -6.27
N ILE A 556 47.76 -12.94 -6.35
CA ILE A 556 46.43 -12.32 -6.17
C ILE A 556 45.46 -12.77 -7.27
N ALA A 557 45.88 -12.83 -8.54
CA ALA A 557 45.03 -13.24 -9.65
C ALA A 557 44.62 -14.71 -9.59
N ASN A 558 45.53 -15.62 -9.23
CA ASN A 558 45.24 -17.04 -9.05
C ASN A 558 44.31 -17.28 -7.84
N CYS A 559 44.43 -16.46 -6.79
CA CYS A 559 43.52 -16.51 -5.65
C CYS A 559 42.12 -15.95 -5.97
N LEU A 560 42.01 -14.86 -6.74
CA LEU A 560 40.74 -14.13 -6.88
C LEU A 560 40.04 -14.28 -8.23
N VAL A 561 40.78 -14.33 -9.34
CA VAL A 561 40.24 -14.17 -10.70
C VAL A 561 40.15 -15.51 -11.44
N GLU A 562 41.11 -16.40 -11.25
CA GLU A 562 41.14 -17.67 -12.00
C GLU A 562 40.27 -18.77 -11.38
N LYS A 563 39.77 -18.56 -10.15
CA LYS A 563 39.10 -19.61 -9.34
C LYS A 563 37.77 -19.19 -8.70
N ASP A 564 37.21 -18.03 -9.06
CA ASP A 564 35.90 -17.53 -8.59
C ASP A 564 35.69 -17.63 -7.05
N ARG A 565 36.72 -17.29 -6.26
CA ARG A 565 36.71 -17.42 -4.80
C ARG A 565 36.15 -16.16 -4.13
N ILE A 566 35.47 -16.33 -3.00
CA ILE A 566 34.85 -15.23 -2.23
C ILE A 566 35.81 -14.81 -1.11
N ILE A 567 36.09 -13.50 -1.03
CA ILE A 567 36.88 -12.87 0.04
C ILE A 567 35.97 -12.64 1.25
N HIS A 568 36.47 -12.94 2.45
CA HIS A 568 35.78 -12.66 3.72
C HIS A 568 36.61 -11.80 4.69
N ASP A 569 37.88 -11.56 4.38
CA ASP A 569 38.80 -10.77 5.21
C ASP A 569 39.80 -9.98 4.37
N ASP A 570 40.54 -9.09 5.02
CA ASP A 570 41.56 -8.26 4.39
C ASP A 570 42.74 -9.08 3.84
N ILE A 571 43.28 -8.65 2.70
CA ILE A 571 44.44 -9.29 2.07
C ILE A 571 45.63 -8.33 2.09
N ALA A 572 46.61 -8.62 2.94
CA ALA A 572 47.90 -7.98 2.96
C ALA A 572 49.00 -8.95 2.49
N VAL A 573 49.93 -8.43 1.70
CA VAL A 573 51.09 -9.15 1.20
C VAL A 573 52.31 -8.24 1.25
N LEU A 574 53.43 -8.77 1.76
CA LEU A 574 54.71 -8.08 1.78
C LEU A 574 55.82 -9.01 1.28
N PHE A 575 56.60 -8.52 0.32
CA PHE A 575 57.68 -9.25 -0.31
C PHE A 575 59.01 -8.51 -0.20
N LEU A 576 60.09 -9.25 0.05
CA LEU A 576 61.46 -8.74 0.16
C LEU A 576 62.43 -9.57 -0.70
N GLU A 577 63.40 -8.92 -1.35
CA GLU A 577 64.44 -9.56 -2.19
C GLU A 577 65.81 -8.89 -2.00
N PHE A 578 66.88 -9.67 -1.75
CA PHE A 578 68.22 -9.21 -1.34
C PHE A 578 69.35 -9.25 -2.40
#